data_AF-A0A161MYR4-F1
#
_entry.id   AF-A0A161MYR4-F1
#
_cell.length_a   1.000
_cell.length_b   1.000
_cell.length_c   1.000
_cell.angle_alpha   90.00
_cell.angle_beta   90.00
_cell.angle_gamma   90.00
#
_symmetry.space_group_name_H-M   'P 1'
#
loop_
_entity.id
_entity.type
_entity.pdbx_description
1 polymer ?
#
loop_
_entity_poly.entity_id
_entity_poly.type
_entity_poly.pdbx_seq_one_letter_code
_entity_poly.pdbx_strand_id
1 'polypeptide(L)'
;TQQWTNENGKAQVKFPRTYSVYNLDDLNYFCSEYRLTACVNMLKKFYYAILEDQSTTITEDGMVDIRSVDFAVERLCEYLGTFEHAYIDFWNLSVVSEVDWDNFLSDYYNFAHNGRKIRNTEKYELDKLITSIKACLDKIKVHWPEVQFEGTENLWLIKPSAQSCGRGIVIMKTLTEIRNHCLKRQPVIVQKYIERPLLIYNTKFDIRQWFVVTSTFPLKIYMYGKCYLRFCSKEYSLQNLHESVHLSNNSIQWRYEHIKKHNCKLPKQNMWDSDQFQEYLKNRGDLDKWNRVVVPGIRRGIIGAMLACQEGMSDRRNSFNLYGADFLLTEEFTPLLIEINSCPCMRNTTDVTARLCPMVLDDTVQVMTSGKPPTNTGHFQLIYDQFMGPEVPTRVFAEGNRDMMVSGSRAHLHTIPARLKELYAEPRLFQNYKKRNHWEDRSLKYDNLCWYKSKKPCLWIIASIDPKYGCAIPKYPGEPTPQEHILYVTKTIGRPEITKWMDTYRDRISRHLAKQDPQVDHKRESIKTEVHVLTTT
;
A
#
# COMPACT_ATOMS: atom_id res chain seq x y z
N THR A 1 -8.37 1.34 -5.94
CA THR A 1 -8.47 0.84 -7.33
C THR A 1 -8.33 -0.67 -7.42
N GLN A 2 -7.30 -1.32 -6.86
CA GLN A 2 -7.17 -2.80 -6.94
C GLN A 2 -8.38 -3.62 -6.46
N GLN A 3 -9.07 -3.18 -5.41
CA GLN A 3 -10.24 -3.90 -4.89
C GLN A 3 -11.36 -4.05 -5.93
N TRP A 4 -11.39 -3.18 -6.96
CA TRP A 4 -12.44 -3.14 -7.98
C TRP A 4 -12.06 -3.95 -9.23
N THR A 5 -10.78 -4.27 -9.43
CA THR A 5 -10.26 -4.95 -10.62
C THR A 5 -9.53 -6.26 -10.31
N ASN A 6 -9.59 -6.73 -9.06
CA ASN A 6 -9.03 -8.01 -8.64
C ASN A 6 -9.98 -9.15 -9.03
N GLU A 7 -9.63 -9.87 -10.09
CA GLU A 7 -10.21 -11.17 -10.38
C GLU A 7 -9.46 -12.26 -9.59
N ASN A 8 -10.16 -12.88 -8.64
CA ASN A 8 -9.58 -13.90 -7.76
C ASN A 8 -8.83 -14.97 -8.55
N GLY A 9 -7.54 -15.15 -8.20
CA GLY A 9 -6.65 -16.13 -8.84
C GLY A 9 -6.11 -15.72 -10.22
N LYS A 10 -6.63 -14.67 -10.85
CA LYS A 10 -6.26 -14.23 -12.21
C LYS A 10 -5.54 -12.88 -12.26
N ALA A 11 -5.94 -11.91 -11.45
CA ALA A 11 -5.45 -10.54 -11.51
C ALA A 11 -5.04 -10.04 -10.13
N GLN A 12 -3.74 -9.95 -9.87
CA GLN A 12 -3.22 -9.45 -8.59
C GLN A 12 -1.88 -8.76 -8.82
N VAL A 13 -1.77 -7.48 -8.47
CA VAL A 13 -0.49 -6.77 -8.54
C VAL A 13 0.13 -6.73 -7.14
N LYS A 14 1.27 -7.40 -6.98
CA LYS A 14 2.14 -7.19 -5.83
C LYS A 14 3.19 -6.18 -6.23
N PHE A 15 3.32 -5.09 -5.46
CA PHE A 15 4.27 -4.02 -5.72
C PHE A 15 4.71 -3.40 -4.37
N PRO A 16 5.91 -2.82 -4.28
CA PRO A 16 6.33 -2.13 -3.06
C PRO A 16 5.45 -0.93 -2.77
N ARG A 17 5.15 -0.66 -1.49
CA ARG A 17 4.40 0.53 -1.08
C ARG A 17 4.99 1.78 -1.74
N THR A 18 4.14 2.55 -2.39
CA THR A 18 4.54 3.64 -3.28
C THR A 18 3.65 4.84 -3.03
N TYR A 19 4.27 6.00 -2.85
CA TYR A 19 3.60 7.27 -2.56
C TYR A 19 4.00 8.27 -3.63
N SER A 20 3.02 8.82 -4.34
CA SER A 20 3.26 9.91 -5.27
C SER A 20 3.18 11.23 -4.51
N VAL A 21 4.29 11.96 -4.44
CA VAL A 21 4.40 13.21 -3.70
C VAL A 21 4.34 14.38 -4.67
N TYR A 22 3.18 15.02 -4.76
CA TYR A 22 2.94 16.20 -5.59
C TYR A 22 2.83 17.48 -4.76
N ASN A 23 2.39 17.36 -3.51
CA ASN A 23 2.15 18.48 -2.61
C ASN A 23 2.56 18.15 -1.16
N LEU A 24 2.33 19.09 -0.23
CA LEU A 24 2.69 18.94 1.18
C LEU A 24 1.83 17.90 1.92
N ASP A 25 0.56 17.73 1.54
CA ASP A 25 -0.32 16.74 2.16
C ASP A 25 0.15 15.32 1.83
N ASP A 26 0.52 15.07 0.57
CA ASP A 26 1.12 13.80 0.15
C ASP A 26 2.41 13.50 0.92
N LEU A 27 3.24 14.54 1.11
CA LEU A 27 4.48 14.44 1.87
C LEU A 27 4.22 14.14 3.35
N ASN A 28 3.24 14.80 3.97
CA ASN A 28 2.86 14.57 5.37
C ASN A 28 2.31 13.16 5.58
N TYR A 29 1.51 12.67 4.62
CA TYR A 29 1.03 11.30 4.62
C TYR A 29 2.21 10.30 4.53
N PHE A 30 3.13 10.51 3.60
CA PHE A 30 4.35 9.71 3.51
C PHE A 30 5.18 9.75 4.81
N CYS A 31 5.37 10.93 5.44
CA CYS A 31 6.09 11.05 6.70
C CYS A 31 5.47 10.19 7.82
N SER A 32 4.14 10.11 7.86
CA SER A 32 3.40 9.28 8.82
C SER A 32 3.67 7.78 8.58
N GLU A 33 3.68 7.37 7.32
CA GLU A 33 3.96 5.99 6.90
C GLU A 33 5.43 5.60 7.15
N TYR A 34 6.36 6.53 6.93
CA TYR A 34 7.77 6.36 7.25
C TYR A 34 7.98 6.12 8.75
N ARG A 35 7.33 6.93 9.60
CA ARG A 35 7.38 6.84 11.07
C ARG A 35 6.87 5.49 11.57
N LEU A 36 5.73 5.04 11.07
CA LEU A 36 5.20 3.72 11.41
C LEU A 36 6.14 2.59 10.98
N THR A 37 6.75 2.70 9.78
CA THR A 37 7.77 1.75 9.31
C THR A 37 8.98 1.73 10.23
N ALA A 38 9.43 2.88 10.74
CA ALA A 38 10.51 2.97 11.71
C ALA A 38 10.13 2.30 13.05
N CYS A 39 8.90 2.45 13.55
CA CYS A 39 8.41 1.72 14.73
C CYS A 39 8.52 0.21 14.53
N VAL A 40 7.96 -0.31 13.44
CA VAL A 40 8.01 -1.75 13.13
C VAL A 40 9.46 -2.25 13.02
N ASN A 41 10.35 -1.47 12.40
CA ASN A 41 11.75 -1.84 12.24
C ASN A 41 12.54 -1.79 13.55
N MET A 42 12.27 -0.82 14.42
CA MET A 42 12.80 -0.75 15.79
C MET A 42 12.47 -2.04 16.54
N LEU A 43 11.20 -2.44 16.51
CA LEU A 43 10.72 -3.65 17.19
C LEU A 43 11.32 -4.93 16.63
N LYS A 44 11.41 -5.06 15.29
CA LYS A 44 12.07 -6.21 14.66
C LYS A 44 13.53 -6.32 15.10
N LYS A 45 14.30 -5.23 14.97
CA LYS A 45 15.73 -5.23 15.32
C LYS A 45 15.93 -5.54 16.80
N PHE A 46 15.13 -4.92 17.67
CA PHE A 46 15.19 -5.18 19.10
C PHE A 46 14.88 -6.65 19.40
N TYR A 47 13.78 -7.18 18.85
CA TYR A 47 13.36 -8.56 19.08
C TYR A 47 14.45 -9.57 18.69
N TYR A 48 15.02 -9.46 17.49
CA TYR A 48 16.06 -10.38 17.05
C TYR A 48 17.39 -10.18 17.78
N ALA A 49 17.78 -8.94 18.10
CA ALA A 49 19.01 -8.66 18.85
C ALA A 49 18.96 -9.25 20.28
N ILE A 50 17.79 -9.18 20.93
CA ILE A 50 17.59 -9.80 22.25
C ILE A 50 17.63 -11.33 22.19
N LEU A 51 17.04 -11.93 21.13
CA LEU A 51 17.10 -13.38 20.94
C LEU A 51 18.50 -13.89 20.64
N GLU A 52 19.33 -13.08 20.00
CA GLU A 52 20.74 -13.41 19.72
C GLU A 52 21.59 -13.25 20.97
N ASP A 53 21.60 -12.05 21.57
CA ASP A 53 22.29 -11.78 22.82
C ASP A 53 21.71 -10.55 23.54
N GLN A 54 20.94 -10.84 24.59
CA GLN A 54 20.34 -9.83 25.45
C GLN A 54 21.39 -8.95 26.14
N SER A 55 22.52 -9.51 26.55
CA SER A 55 23.53 -8.83 27.38
C SER A 55 24.32 -7.78 26.60
N THR A 56 24.51 -8.00 25.29
CA THR A 56 25.17 -7.02 24.42
C THR A 56 24.19 -6.06 23.76
N THR A 57 22.89 -6.31 23.85
CA THR A 57 21.84 -5.43 23.32
C THR A 57 21.42 -4.39 24.35
N ILE A 58 21.25 -4.82 25.61
CA ILE A 58 20.86 -3.96 26.73
C ILE A 58 22.05 -3.82 27.68
N THR A 59 22.57 -2.61 27.83
CA THR A 59 23.73 -2.31 28.68
C THR A 59 23.45 -1.14 29.62
N GLU A 60 24.14 -1.08 30.76
CA GLU A 60 23.99 0.03 31.72
C GLU A 60 24.43 1.38 31.12
N ASP A 61 25.42 1.34 30.23
CA ASP A 61 25.96 2.49 29.52
C ASP A 61 25.27 2.78 28.17
N GLY A 62 24.20 2.06 27.84
CA GLY A 62 23.46 2.21 26.58
C GLY A 62 23.06 3.67 26.30
N MET A 63 23.07 4.07 25.03
CA MET A 63 22.79 5.45 24.61
C MET A 63 21.36 5.66 24.12
N VAL A 64 20.62 4.59 23.86
CA VAL A 64 19.22 4.63 23.43
C VAL A 64 18.35 4.21 24.60
N ASP A 65 17.32 4.99 24.92
CA ASP A 65 16.44 4.67 26.03
C ASP A 65 15.42 3.59 25.63
N ILE A 66 15.18 2.60 26.50
CA ILE A 66 14.19 1.54 26.27
C ILE A 66 12.77 2.08 26.06
N ARG A 67 12.46 3.29 26.55
CA ARG A 67 11.20 4.01 26.30
C ARG A 67 10.93 4.17 24.80
N SER A 68 11.96 4.26 23.96
CA SER A 68 11.79 4.31 22.50
C SER A 68 11.30 3.00 21.89
N VAL A 69 11.59 1.86 22.54
CA VAL A 69 11.00 0.55 22.18
C VAL A 69 9.54 0.49 22.61
N ASP A 70 9.22 0.92 23.84
CA ASP A 70 7.83 0.96 24.33
C ASP A 70 6.96 1.88 23.46
N PHE A 71 7.48 3.07 23.13
CA PHE A 71 6.84 3.99 22.19
C PHE A 71 6.50 3.30 20.86
N ALA A 72 7.43 2.54 20.29
CA ALA A 72 7.18 1.81 19.04
C ALA A 72 6.11 0.73 19.19
N VAL A 73 6.05 0.03 20.34
CA VAL A 73 4.97 -0.92 20.66
C VAL A 73 3.63 -0.21 20.71
N GLU A 74 3.52 0.92 21.42
CA GLU A 74 2.29 1.70 21.50
C GLU A 74 1.78 2.11 20.11
N ARG A 75 2.65 2.69 19.27
CA ARG A 75 2.27 3.13 17.92
C ARG A 75 1.80 1.96 17.05
N LEU A 76 2.45 0.80 17.17
CA LEU A 76 2.04 -0.39 16.43
C LEU A 76 0.72 -0.97 16.95
N CYS A 77 0.50 -0.99 18.26
CA CYS A 77 -0.77 -1.39 18.86
C CYS A 77 -1.92 -0.47 18.43
N GLU A 78 -1.70 0.85 18.45
CA GLU A 78 -2.65 1.83 17.92
C GLU A 78 -2.98 1.53 16.46
N TYR A 79 -1.96 1.31 15.61
CA TYR A 79 -2.15 0.96 14.21
C TYR A 79 -2.93 -0.35 14.02
N LEU A 80 -2.63 -1.41 14.77
CA LEU A 80 -3.37 -2.67 14.73
C LEU A 80 -4.82 -2.50 15.18
N GLY A 81 -5.07 -1.61 16.16
CA GLY A 81 -6.40 -1.24 16.62
C GLY A 81 -7.30 -0.66 15.51
N THR A 82 -6.72 -0.08 14.44
CA THR A 82 -7.47 0.37 13.25
C THR A 82 -8.26 -0.77 12.61
N PHE A 83 -7.62 -1.93 12.45
CA PHE A 83 -8.19 -3.06 11.72
C PHE A 83 -9.19 -3.84 12.57
N GLU A 84 -8.93 -3.91 13.88
CA GLU A 84 -9.84 -4.54 14.85
C GLU A 84 -11.04 -3.62 15.18
N HIS A 85 -11.11 -2.41 14.62
CA HIS A 85 -12.11 -1.37 14.93
C HIS A 85 -12.16 -1.01 16.42
N ALA A 86 -11.06 -1.24 17.15
CA ALA A 86 -10.97 -1.05 18.60
C ALA A 86 -11.03 0.44 19.01
N TYR A 87 -10.89 1.38 18.07
CA TYR A 87 -11.04 2.82 18.34
C TYR A 87 -12.41 3.26 18.80
N ILE A 88 -13.46 2.48 18.51
CA ILE A 88 -14.81 2.80 18.99
C ILE A 88 -14.88 2.72 20.52
N ASP A 89 -14.00 1.92 21.14
CA ASP A 89 -13.96 1.72 22.59
C ASP A 89 -12.76 2.45 23.26
N PHE A 90 -11.79 2.94 22.49
CA PHE A 90 -10.59 3.61 22.99
C PHE A 90 -10.53 5.09 22.61
N TRP A 91 -10.90 5.96 23.56
CA TRP A 91 -10.72 7.41 23.48
C TRP A 91 -9.29 7.88 23.81
N ASN A 92 -8.35 6.96 24.07
CA ASN A 92 -6.94 7.26 24.34
C ASN A 92 -6.08 7.04 23.09
N LEU A 93 -6.37 7.75 22.00
CA LEU A 93 -5.32 8.01 21.01
C LEU A 93 -4.28 8.87 21.72
N SER A 94 -3.08 8.35 21.90
CA SER A 94 -2.03 9.17 22.48
C SER A 94 -1.74 10.34 21.53
N VAL A 95 -1.82 11.56 22.03
CA VAL A 95 -1.42 12.73 21.25
C VAL A 95 0.10 12.74 21.22
N VAL A 96 0.68 12.35 20.08
CA VAL A 96 2.14 12.35 19.85
C VAL A 96 2.53 13.64 19.17
N SER A 97 3.43 14.40 19.78
CA SER A 97 3.94 15.64 19.18
C SER A 97 5.02 15.36 18.12
N GLU A 98 5.33 16.34 17.28
CA GLU A 98 6.45 16.24 16.33
C GLU A 98 7.79 16.05 17.06
N VAL A 99 7.96 16.66 18.24
CA VAL A 99 9.16 16.50 19.08
C VAL A 99 9.30 15.05 19.57
N ASP A 100 8.21 14.41 19.96
CA ASP A 100 8.23 13.00 20.36
C ASP A 100 8.66 12.10 19.18
N TRP A 101 8.16 12.40 17.98
CA TRP A 101 8.57 11.69 16.76
C TRP A 101 10.04 11.91 16.41
N ASP A 102 10.55 13.13 16.54
CA ASP A 102 11.94 13.45 16.25
C ASP A 102 12.88 12.77 17.25
N ASN A 103 12.53 12.75 18.54
CA ASN A 103 13.24 12.01 19.58
C ASN A 103 13.26 10.50 19.27
N PHE A 104 12.09 9.92 18.97
CA PHE A 104 11.98 8.51 18.60
C PHE A 104 12.82 8.18 17.35
N LEU A 105 12.77 9.01 16.31
CA LEU A 105 13.54 8.78 15.08
C LEU A 105 15.04 8.88 15.33
N SER A 106 15.49 9.82 16.16
CA SER A 106 16.89 9.93 16.58
C SER A 106 17.36 8.63 17.25
N ASP A 107 16.58 8.12 18.20
CA ASP A 107 16.85 6.86 18.90
C ASP A 107 16.83 5.66 17.97
N TYR A 108 15.84 5.61 17.07
CA TYR A 108 15.76 4.58 16.03
C TYR A 108 17.02 4.59 15.16
N TYR A 109 17.50 5.75 14.69
CA TYR A 109 18.73 5.80 13.90
C TYR A 109 19.96 5.38 14.70
N ASN A 110 20.05 5.79 15.96
CA ASN A 110 21.16 5.41 16.84
C ASN A 110 21.21 3.91 17.08
N PHE A 111 20.07 3.28 17.36
CA PHE A 111 19.97 1.84 17.56
C PHE A 111 20.14 1.08 16.25
N ALA A 112 19.28 1.37 15.26
CA ALA A 112 19.18 0.59 14.04
C ALA A 112 20.36 0.81 13.09
N HIS A 113 20.90 2.03 12.97
CA HIS A 113 21.92 2.33 11.95
C HIS A 113 23.31 2.49 12.55
N ASN A 114 23.42 3.07 13.75
CA ASN A 114 24.71 3.37 14.38
C ASN A 114 25.15 2.30 15.39
N GLY A 115 24.36 1.24 15.59
CA GLY A 115 24.69 0.12 16.48
C GLY A 115 24.80 0.49 17.96
N ARG A 116 24.18 1.61 18.37
CA ARG A 116 24.14 2.03 19.78
C ARG A 116 23.28 1.07 20.59
N LYS A 117 23.68 0.84 21.84
CA LYS A 117 23.00 -0.10 22.74
C LYS A 117 21.86 0.57 23.51
N ILE A 118 20.92 -0.25 23.98
CA ILE A 118 19.75 0.22 24.72
C ILE A 118 20.04 0.21 26.22
N ARG A 119 19.54 1.21 26.93
CA ARG A 119 19.57 1.30 28.39
C ARG A 119 18.16 1.12 28.94
N ASN A 120 18.01 0.21 29.91
CA ASN A 120 16.75 0.00 30.61
C ASN A 120 16.63 0.95 31.82
N THR A 121 16.30 2.21 31.58
CA THR A 121 16.24 3.28 32.59
C THR A 121 15.14 3.06 33.63
N GLU A 122 13.96 2.59 33.22
CA GLU A 122 12.77 2.44 34.09
C GLU A 122 12.58 1.00 34.63
N LYS A 123 13.59 0.13 34.51
CA LYS A 123 13.51 -1.28 34.95
C LYS A 123 12.30 -2.03 34.37
N TYR A 124 12.06 -1.85 33.07
CA TYR A 124 11.03 -2.59 32.34
C TYR A 124 11.18 -4.10 32.52
N GLU A 125 10.06 -4.80 32.74
CA GLU A 125 9.98 -6.26 32.72
C GLU A 125 10.19 -6.77 31.28
N LEU A 126 11.44 -7.13 30.95
CA LEU A 126 11.84 -7.45 29.58
C LEU A 126 11.04 -8.61 28.98
N ASP A 127 10.74 -9.65 29.74
CA ASP A 127 9.99 -10.81 29.24
C ASP A 127 8.58 -10.43 28.76
N LYS A 128 7.91 -9.53 29.48
CA LYS A 128 6.58 -9.01 29.09
C LYS A 128 6.67 -8.14 27.84
N LEU A 129 7.69 -7.29 27.76
CA LEU A 129 7.92 -6.43 26.59
C LEU A 129 8.21 -7.28 25.34
N ILE A 130 9.12 -8.26 25.43
CA ILE A 130 9.46 -9.17 24.33
C ILE A 130 8.23 -9.96 23.87
N THR A 131 7.43 -10.46 24.80
CA THR A 131 6.17 -11.17 24.49
C THR A 131 5.20 -10.26 23.73
N SER A 132 5.04 -9.01 24.17
CA SER A 132 4.18 -8.03 23.51
C SER A 132 4.67 -7.68 22.11
N ILE A 133 5.99 -7.48 21.95
CA ILE A 133 6.62 -7.22 20.65
C ILE A 133 6.36 -8.37 19.69
N LYS A 134 6.59 -9.61 20.12
CA LYS A 134 6.34 -10.80 19.31
C LYS A 134 4.89 -10.85 18.83
N ALA A 135 3.93 -10.64 19.75
CA ALA A 135 2.51 -10.63 19.40
C ALA A 135 2.17 -9.54 18.36
N CYS A 136 2.72 -8.33 18.51
CA CYS A 136 2.51 -7.26 17.55
C CYS A 136 3.13 -7.58 16.18
N LEU A 137 4.36 -8.12 16.17
CA LEU A 137 5.07 -8.51 14.94
C LEU A 137 4.40 -9.69 14.22
N ASP A 138 3.71 -10.58 14.93
CA ASP A 138 2.95 -11.66 14.31
C ASP A 138 1.61 -11.15 13.75
N LYS A 139 0.91 -10.27 14.48
CA LYS A 139 -0.33 -9.64 14.01
C LYS A 139 -0.11 -8.75 12.78
N ILE A 140 0.95 -7.95 12.75
CA ILE A 140 1.18 -6.99 11.66
C ILE A 140 1.39 -7.67 10.31
N LYS A 141 1.92 -8.90 10.28
CA LYS A 141 2.11 -9.68 9.03
C LYS A 141 0.80 -9.97 8.30
N VAL A 142 -0.33 -9.98 9.00
CA VAL A 142 -1.66 -10.23 8.42
C VAL A 142 -2.19 -8.99 7.70
N HIS A 143 -2.04 -7.82 8.33
CA HIS A 143 -2.56 -6.55 7.82
C HIS A 143 -1.58 -5.81 6.90
N TRP A 144 -0.29 -6.09 7.03
CA TRP A 144 0.80 -5.55 6.23
C TRP A 144 1.78 -6.66 5.85
N PRO A 145 1.43 -7.51 4.86
CA PRO A 145 2.27 -8.65 4.45
C PRO A 145 3.66 -8.25 3.94
N GLU A 146 3.79 -7.07 3.33
CA GLU A 146 5.04 -6.54 2.77
C GLU A 146 6.14 -6.38 3.82
N VAL A 147 5.75 -6.26 5.09
CA VAL A 147 6.65 -6.14 6.24
C VAL A 147 7.76 -7.21 6.28
N GLN A 148 7.54 -8.36 5.65
CA GLN A 148 8.49 -9.48 5.61
C GLN A 148 9.74 -9.21 4.76
N PHE A 149 9.58 -8.47 3.65
CA PHE A 149 10.66 -8.21 2.68
C PHE A 149 11.11 -6.74 2.63
N GLU A 150 10.45 -5.87 3.39
CA GLU A 150 10.84 -4.46 3.55
C GLU A 150 12.11 -4.24 4.40
N GLY A 151 12.64 -5.29 5.05
CA GLY A 151 13.85 -5.24 5.85
C GLY A 151 13.69 -4.44 7.16
N THR A 152 14.77 -3.77 7.57
CA THR A 152 14.91 -3.06 8.85
C THR A 152 15.71 -1.77 8.76
N GLU A 153 16.27 -1.41 7.60
CA GLU A 153 17.05 -0.20 7.39
C GLU A 153 16.19 1.01 7.01
N ASN A 154 14.89 0.78 6.79
CA ASN A 154 13.89 1.78 6.38
C ASN A 154 14.33 2.60 5.15
N LEU A 155 14.86 1.90 4.13
CA LEU A 155 15.32 2.52 2.90
C LEU A 155 14.16 2.83 1.96
N TRP A 156 14.23 3.99 1.30
CA TRP A 156 13.25 4.46 0.32
C TRP A 156 13.94 4.86 -0.97
N LEU A 157 13.31 4.48 -2.09
CA LEU A 157 13.73 4.77 -3.45
C LEU A 157 12.92 5.96 -3.97
N ILE A 158 13.61 7.05 -4.29
CA ILE A 158 12.98 8.28 -4.77
C ILE A 158 13.20 8.33 -6.28
N LYS A 159 12.11 8.35 -7.04
CA LYS A 159 12.11 8.39 -8.50
C LYS A 159 11.51 9.70 -8.98
N PRO A 160 12.20 10.49 -9.83
CA PRO A 160 11.58 11.65 -10.47
C PRO A 160 10.46 11.23 -11.42
N SER A 161 9.28 11.85 -11.36
CA SER A 161 8.09 11.40 -12.10
C SER A 161 8.18 11.50 -13.64
N ALA A 162 9.17 12.23 -14.18
CA ALA A 162 9.33 12.47 -15.62
C ALA A 162 10.65 11.93 -16.20
N GLN A 163 11.37 11.07 -15.47
CA GLN A 163 12.63 10.51 -15.93
C GLN A 163 12.53 9.00 -16.18
N SER A 164 13.36 8.52 -17.12
CA SER A 164 13.49 7.11 -17.49
C SER A 164 14.96 6.69 -17.47
N CYS A 165 15.20 5.39 -17.65
CA CYS A 165 16.54 4.78 -17.69
C CYS A 165 17.29 4.86 -16.35
N GLY A 166 16.56 4.96 -15.24
CA GLY A 166 17.08 5.03 -13.88
C GLY A 166 17.75 6.37 -13.50
N ARG A 167 17.65 7.39 -14.36
CA ARG A 167 18.24 8.71 -14.09
C ARG A 167 17.55 9.40 -12.91
N GLY A 168 18.36 10.03 -12.06
CA GLY A 168 17.88 10.78 -10.90
C GLY A 168 17.30 9.92 -9.77
N ILE A 169 17.34 8.58 -9.90
CA ILE A 169 16.90 7.70 -8.84
C ILE A 169 17.93 7.69 -7.72
N VAL A 170 17.46 7.92 -6.50
CA VAL A 170 18.30 7.92 -5.30
C VAL A 170 17.67 7.06 -4.22
N ILE A 171 18.51 6.36 -3.47
CA ILE A 171 18.09 5.63 -2.27
C ILE A 171 18.44 6.50 -1.08
N MET A 172 17.45 6.78 -0.24
CA MET A 172 17.61 7.60 0.95
C MET A 172 17.19 6.81 2.19
N LYS A 173 17.83 7.13 3.31
CA LYS A 173 17.68 6.38 4.55
C LYS A 173 16.92 7.18 5.59
N THR A 174 17.18 8.48 5.74
CA THR A 174 16.57 9.29 6.80
C THR A 174 15.35 10.08 6.32
N LEU A 175 14.37 10.26 7.19
CA LEU A 175 13.19 11.08 6.87
C LEU A 175 13.55 12.51 6.49
N THR A 176 14.53 13.11 7.17
CA THR A 176 14.99 14.48 6.91
C THR A 176 15.55 14.63 5.51
N GLU A 177 16.39 13.69 5.04
CA GLU A 177 16.91 13.69 3.67
C GLU A 177 15.77 13.58 2.64
N ILE A 178 14.83 12.65 2.86
CA ILE A 178 13.71 12.41 1.95
C ILE A 178 12.82 13.64 1.87
N ARG A 179 12.45 14.22 3.02
CA ARG A 179 11.63 15.43 3.10
C ARG A 179 12.30 16.60 2.38
N ASN A 180 13.58 16.83 2.66
CA ASN A 180 14.35 17.89 2.01
C ASN A 180 14.47 17.69 0.50
N HIS A 181 14.53 16.43 0.04
CA HIS A 181 14.54 16.13 -1.39
C HIS A 181 13.18 16.40 -2.04
N CYS A 182 12.08 15.93 -1.43
CA CYS A 182 10.73 16.11 -1.96
C CYS A 182 10.31 17.58 -2.03
N LEU A 183 10.82 18.44 -1.14
CA LEU A 183 10.52 19.88 -1.12
C LEU A 183 11.15 20.67 -2.29
N LYS A 184 12.05 20.07 -3.10
CA LYS A 184 12.75 20.76 -4.21
C LYS A 184 11.89 21.02 -5.47
N ARG A 185 10.56 21.13 -5.33
CA ARG A 185 9.57 21.51 -6.38
C ARG A 185 9.55 20.63 -7.64
N GLN A 186 9.76 19.32 -7.51
CA GLN A 186 9.46 18.37 -8.58
C GLN A 186 8.60 17.22 -8.04
N PRO A 187 7.55 16.80 -8.76
CA PRO A 187 6.84 15.58 -8.43
C PRO A 187 7.79 14.39 -8.38
N VAL A 188 7.73 13.65 -7.30
CA VAL A 188 8.53 12.44 -7.10
C VAL A 188 7.64 11.29 -6.66
N ILE A 189 8.08 10.09 -6.99
CA ILE A 189 7.54 8.85 -6.46
C ILE A 189 8.48 8.38 -5.37
N VAL A 190 7.97 8.25 -4.14
CA VAL A 190 8.68 7.69 -3.01
C VAL A 190 8.21 6.25 -2.82
N GLN A 191 9.08 5.30 -3.13
CA GLN A 191 8.77 3.87 -3.13
C GLN A 191 9.60 3.15 -2.08
N LYS A 192 8.97 2.29 -1.27
CA LYS A 192 9.71 1.51 -0.26
C LYS A 192 10.73 0.63 -0.96
N TYR A 193 11.98 0.72 -0.53
CA TYR A 193 13.04 -0.10 -1.09
C TYR A 193 12.91 -1.54 -0.60
N ILE A 194 13.09 -2.50 -1.51
CA ILE A 194 13.11 -3.93 -1.22
C ILE A 194 14.53 -4.28 -0.73
N GLU A 195 14.67 -4.42 0.57
CA GLU A 195 15.95 -4.65 1.27
C GLU A 195 16.39 -6.13 1.23
N ARG A 196 15.45 -7.04 0.96
CA ARG A 196 15.68 -8.48 0.90
C ARG A 196 15.22 -9.07 -0.44
N PRO A 197 15.87 -8.69 -1.57
CA PRO A 197 15.60 -9.31 -2.85
C PRO A 197 16.25 -10.69 -2.94
N LEU A 198 15.76 -11.55 -3.84
CA LEU A 198 16.50 -12.74 -4.25
C LEU A 198 17.82 -12.31 -4.89
N LEU A 199 18.92 -12.90 -4.44
CA LEU A 199 20.26 -12.66 -4.97
C LEU A 199 20.76 -13.90 -5.71
N ILE A 200 21.53 -13.66 -6.77
CA ILE A 200 22.27 -14.71 -7.49
C ILE A 200 23.74 -14.35 -7.40
N TYR A 201 24.52 -15.23 -6.79
CA TYR A 201 25.94 -14.98 -6.49
C TYR A 201 26.16 -13.64 -5.78
N ASN A 202 25.33 -13.36 -4.76
CA ASN A 202 25.30 -12.10 -3.99
C ASN A 202 25.00 -10.84 -4.82
N THR A 203 24.49 -10.96 -6.04
CA THR A 203 24.21 -9.81 -6.91
C THR A 203 22.72 -9.65 -7.14
N LYS A 204 22.24 -8.40 -7.03
CA LYS A 204 20.86 -8.03 -7.32
C LYS A 204 20.60 -8.11 -8.83
N PHE A 205 19.40 -8.53 -9.19
CA PHE A 205 18.92 -8.52 -10.56
C PHE A 205 17.44 -8.15 -10.64
N ASP A 206 16.96 -7.79 -11.82
CA ASP A 206 15.54 -7.72 -12.13
C ASP A 206 15.21 -8.57 -13.37
N ILE A 207 13.92 -8.83 -13.60
CA ILE A 207 13.41 -9.55 -14.78
C ILE A 207 12.67 -8.56 -15.69
N ARG A 208 13.06 -8.49 -16.96
CA ARG A 208 12.29 -7.86 -18.04
C ARG A 208 11.39 -8.90 -18.69
N GLN A 209 10.08 -8.77 -18.49
CA GLN A 209 9.05 -9.56 -19.16
C GLN A 209 8.36 -8.74 -20.25
N TRP A 210 8.31 -9.26 -21.48
CA TRP A 210 7.52 -8.66 -22.56
C TRP A 210 6.09 -9.16 -22.58
N PHE A 211 5.17 -8.27 -22.93
CA PHE A 211 3.77 -8.62 -23.22
C PHE A 211 3.19 -7.62 -24.23
N VAL A 212 2.21 -8.05 -25.02
CA VAL A 212 1.52 -7.21 -25.99
C VAL A 212 0.03 -7.14 -25.65
N VAL A 213 -0.51 -5.92 -25.74
CA VAL A 213 -1.96 -5.68 -25.67
C VAL A 213 -2.46 -5.45 -27.09
N THR A 214 -3.34 -6.33 -27.56
CA THR A 214 -3.89 -6.29 -28.93
C THR A 214 -5.26 -5.63 -28.99
N SER A 215 -5.92 -5.50 -27.84
CA SER A 215 -7.21 -4.82 -27.70
C SER A 215 -7.36 -4.38 -26.24
N THR A 216 -7.87 -3.17 -26.03
CA THR A 216 -8.15 -2.60 -24.71
C THR A 216 -9.60 -2.83 -24.28
N PHE A 217 -10.51 -3.12 -25.22
CA PHE A 217 -11.91 -3.43 -24.96
C PHE A 217 -12.50 -4.32 -26.07
N PRO A 218 -12.76 -5.62 -25.82
CA PRO A 218 -12.33 -6.39 -24.63
C PRO A 218 -10.81 -6.42 -24.47
N LEU A 219 -10.34 -6.37 -23.23
CA LEU A 219 -8.91 -6.44 -22.94
C LEU A 219 -8.33 -7.81 -23.34
N LYS A 220 -7.35 -7.79 -24.26
CA LYS A 220 -6.62 -8.99 -24.71
C LYS A 220 -5.12 -8.81 -24.53
N ILE A 221 -4.52 -9.73 -23.77
CA ILE A 221 -3.12 -9.64 -23.36
C ILE A 221 -2.40 -10.94 -23.70
N TYR A 222 -1.30 -10.83 -24.43
CA TYR A 222 -0.38 -11.93 -24.71
C TYR A 222 0.95 -11.69 -23.99
N MET A 223 1.44 -12.67 -23.25
CA MET A 223 2.73 -12.63 -22.59
C MET A 223 3.76 -13.41 -23.40
N TYR A 224 4.96 -12.88 -23.55
CA TYR A 224 6.02 -13.58 -24.25
C TYR A 224 6.58 -14.72 -23.39
N GLY A 225 6.74 -15.91 -23.95
CA GLY A 225 7.21 -17.09 -23.23
C GLY A 225 8.68 -17.02 -22.77
N LYS A 226 9.44 -16.05 -23.28
CA LYS A 226 10.82 -15.78 -22.86
C LYS A 226 10.95 -14.42 -22.18
N CYS A 227 11.91 -14.31 -21.27
CA CYS A 227 12.27 -13.06 -20.61
C CYS A 227 13.80 -13.00 -20.43
N TYR A 228 14.32 -11.88 -19.92
CA TYR A 228 15.73 -11.79 -19.54
C TYR A 228 15.91 -11.13 -18.18
N LEU A 229 16.99 -11.49 -17.51
CA LEU A 229 17.42 -10.98 -16.22
C LEU A 229 18.54 -9.96 -16.41
N ARG A 230 18.48 -8.83 -15.70
CA ARG A 230 19.52 -7.80 -15.71
C ARG A 230 20.22 -7.75 -14.36
N PHE A 231 21.51 -8.00 -14.32
CA PHE A 231 22.31 -7.98 -13.09
C PHE A 231 22.91 -6.60 -12.83
N CYS A 232 23.03 -6.25 -11.54
CA CYS A 232 23.89 -5.16 -11.09
C CYS A 232 25.38 -5.53 -11.27
N SER A 233 26.25 -4.54 -11.45
CA SER A 233 27.69 -4.77 -11.65
C SER A 233 28.47 -5.03 -10.36
N LYS A 234 27.87 -4.81 -9.18
CA LYS A 234 28.49 -5.06 -7.87
C LYS A 234 27.60 -5.94 -6.99
N GLU A 235 28.25 -6.67 -6.08
CA GLU A 235 27.56 -7.43 -5.05
C GLU A 235 26.70 -6.53 -4.17
N TYR A 236 25.54 -7.06 -3.79
CA TYR A 236 24.52 -6.40 -3.01
C TYR A 236 25.00 -6.12 -1.59
N SER A 237 24.82 -4.90 -1.13
CA SER A 237 25.13 -4.48 0.23
C SER A 237 24.24 -3.29 0.60
N LEU A 238 23.62 -3.33 1.77
CA LEU A 238 22.85 -2.20 2.29
C LEU A 238 23.74 -1.11 2.91
N GLN A 239 25.03 -1.38 3.09
CA GLN A 239 26.02 -0.41 3.57
C GLN A 239 26.51 0.49 2.42
N ASN A 240 26.46 0.00 1.18
CA ASN A 240 26.88 0.74 -0.01
C ASN A 240 25.70 1.01 -0.94
N LEU A 241 25.01 2.15 -0.71
CA LEU A 241 23.83 2.57 -1.46
C LEU A 241 24.11 3.10 -2.87
N HIS A 242 25.30 2.84 -3.43
CA HIS A 242 25.69 3.29 -4.76
C HIS A 242 24.84 2.63 -5.86
N GLU A 243 24.53 3.37 -6.93
CA GLU A 243 23.64 2.91 -8.02
C GLU A 243 24.12 1.63 -8.71
N SER A 244 25.44 1.40 -8.78
CA SER A 244 26.00 0.18 -9.36
C SER A 244 25.69 -1.10 -8.57
N VAL A 245 25.28 -0.99 -7.31
CA VAL A 245 24.84 -2.10 -6.43
C VAL A 245 23.34 -2.33 -6.55
N HIS A 246 22.56 -1.25 -6.73
CA HIS A 246 21.11 -1.31 -6.48
C HIS A 246 20.22 -1.04 -7.69
N LEU A 247 20.74 -0.53 -8.81
CA LEU A 247 19.95 -0.17 -10.00
C LEU A 247 20.39 -0.98 -11.23
N SER A 248 19.69 -2.07 -11.55
CA SER A 248 20.05 -3.03 -12.61
C SER A 248 19.79 -2.55 -14.06
N ASN A 249 19.34 -1.30 -14.26
CA ASN A 249 19.14 -0.75 -15.60
C ASN A 249 20.44 -0.78 -16.41
N ASN A 250 20.41 -1.36 -17.62
CA ASN A 250 21.60 -1.48 -18.47
C ASN A 250 22.26 -0.12 -18.78
N SER A 251 21.47 0.95 -18.93
CA SER A 251 21.95 2.33 -19.11
C SER A 251 22.80 2.84 -17.94
N ILE A 252 22.54 2.35 -16.73
CA ILE A 252 23.32 2.66 -15.53
C ILE A 252 24.54 1.75 -15.49
N GLN A 253 24.33 0.44 -15.64
CA GLN A 253 25.35 -0.57 -15.41
C GLN A 253 26.48 -0.54 -16.44
N TRP A 254 26.21 -0.11 -17.67
CA TRP A 254 27.22 0.15 -18.70
C TRP A 254 28.35 1.08 -18.22
N ARG A 255 28.04 2.09 -17.37
CA ARG A 255 29.05 3.01 -16.82
C ARG A 255 30.09 2.32 -15.92
N TYR A 256 29.83 1.07 -15.52
CA TYR A 256 30.62 0.32 -14.56
C TYR A 256 31.21 -0.98 -15.12
N GLU A 257 31.06 -1.22 -16.43
CA GLU A 257 31.50 -2.46 -17.08
C GLU A 257 33.01 -2.72 -16.94
N HIS A 258 33.83 -1.65 -16.86
CA HIS A 258 35.28 -1.75 -16.70
C HIS A 258 35.76 -2.01 -15.26
N ILE A 259 34.85 -2.10 -14.27
CA ILE A 259 35.24 -2.34 -12.89
C ILE A 259 35.62 -3.82 -12.70
N LYS A 260 36.91 -4.08 -12.44
CA LYS A 260 37.55 -5.41 -12.27
C LYS A 260 37.00 -6.31 -11.15
N LYS A 261 35.94 -5.92 -10.44
CA LYS A 261 35.29 -6.69 -9.36
C LYS A 261 33.96 -7.32 -9.83
N HIS A 262 33.95 -7.84 -11.05
CA HIS A 262 32.83 -8.61 -11.57
C HIS A 262 32.86 -10.02 -10.97
N ASN A 263 31.74 -10.52 -10.46
CA ASN A 263 31.68 -11.88 -9.95
C ASN A 263 31.79 -12.86 -11.13
N CYS A 264 32.89 -13.63 -11.19
CA CYS A 264 33.20 -14.50 -12.32
C CYS A 264 32.15 -15.58 -12.63
N LYS A 265 31.22 -15.83 -11.70
CA LYS A 265 30.10 -16.76 -11.89
C LYS A 265 28.92 -16.13 -12.65
N LEU A 266 28.89 -14.81 -12.80
CA LEU A 266 27.90 -14.09 -13.58
C LEU A 266 28.33 -13.96 -15.05
N PRO A 267 27.38 -13.80 -15.99
CA PRO A 267 27.70 -13.56 -17.39
C PRO A 267 28.44 -12.23 -17.55
N LYS A 268 29.42 -12.18 -18.45
CA LYS A 268 30.26 -10.98 -18.69
C LYS A 268 29.44 -9.72 -18.98
N GLN A 269 28.34 -9.87 -19.72
CA GLN A 269 27.44 -8.77 -20.11
C GLN A 269 26.30 -8.53 -19.11
N ASN A 270 26.38 -9.08 -17.89
CA ASN A 270 25.39 -8.89 -16.82
C ASN A 270 23.95 -9.22 -17.23
N MET A 271 23.76 -10.22 -18.10
CA MET A 271 22.44 -10.61 -18.57
C MET A 271 22.32 -12.12 -18.75
N TRP A 272 21.20 -12.67 -18.27
CA TRP A 272 20.76 -14.03 -18.57
C TRP A 272 19.44 -14.01 -19.32
N ASP A 273 19.22 -14.97 -20.21
CA ASP A 273 17.86 -15.29 -20.64
C ASP A 273 17.15 -16.20 -19.61
N SER A 274 15.83 -16.38 -19.81
CA SER A 274 15.01 -17.23 -18.95
C SER A 274 15.45 -18.69 -18.92
N ASP A 275 16.11 -19.18 -19.98
CA ASP A 275 16.54 -20.58 -20.08
C ASP A 275 17.77 -20.80 -19.19
N GLN A 276 18.73 -19.87 -19.22
CA GLN A 276 19.87 -19.85 -18.30
C GLN A 276 19.44 -19.73 -16.83
N PHE A 277 18.43 -18.90 -16.54
CA PHE A 277 17.90 -18.79 -15.18
C PHE A 277 17.22 -20.08 -14.70
N GLN A 278 16.42 -20.72 -15.56
CA GLN A 278 15.79 -22.01 -15.25
C GLN A 278 16.82 -23.10 -14.98
N GLU A 279 17.88 -23.17 -15.78
CA GLU A 279 18.97 -24.13 -15.57
C GLU A 279 19.69 -23.87 -14.23
N TYR A 280 19.94 -22.59 -13.89
CA TYR A 280 20.46 -22.22 -12.58
C TYR A 280 19.54 -22.67 -11.42
N LEU A 281 18.23 -22.47 -11.53
CA LEU A 281 17.26 -22.91 -10.54
C LEU A 281 17.17 -24.43 -10.45
N LYS A 282 17.23 -25.14 -11.59
CA LYS A 282 17.26 -26.59 -11.65
C LYS A 282 18.45 -27.16 -10.88
N ASN A 283 19.64 -26.60 -11.10
CA ASN A 283 20.86 -27.01 -10.39
C ASN A 283 20.82 -26.73 -8.88
N ARG A 284 19.98 -25.79 -8.44
CA ARG A 284 19.70 -25.52 -7.01
C ARG A 284 18.56 -26.35 -6.41
N GLY A 285 17.80 -27.09 -7.22
CA GLY A 285 16.56 -27.75 -6.79
C GLY A 285 15.35 -26.82 -6.65
N ASP A 286 15.43 -25.60 -7.16
CA ASP A 286 14.41 -24.54 -7.04
C ASP A 286 13.56 -24.37 -8.31
N LEU A 287 13.70 -25.22 -9.33
CA LEU A 287 13.00 -25.08 -10.62
C LEU A 287 11.47 -25.00 -10.47
N ASP A 288 10.90 -25.71 -9.51
CA ASP A 288 9.46 -25.66 -9.21
C ASP A 288 8.99 -24.24 -8.85
N LYS A 289 9.85 -23.40 -8.26
CA LYS A 289 9.52 -22.01 -7.92
C LYS A 289 9.30 -21.17 -9.17
N TRP A 290 10.07 -21.41 -10.25
CA TRP A 290 9.86 -20.73 -11.53
C TRP A 290 8.45 -20.99 -12.08
N ASN A 291 8.07 -22.26 -12.17
CA ASN A 291 6.82 -22.70 -12.78
C ASN A 291 5.59 -22.41 -11.91
N ARG A 292 5.70 -22.56 -10.57
CA ARG A 292 4.57 -22.47 -9.66
C ARG A 292 4.39 -21.09 -9.02
N VAL A 293 5.45 -20.29 -8.95
CA VAL A 293 5.43 -18.99 -8.25
C VAL A 293 5.75 -17.83 -9.19
N VAL A 294 6.91 -17.86 -9.86
CA VAL A 294 7.42 -16.71 -10.62
C VAL A 294 6.56 -16.43 -11.85
N VAL A 295 6.42 -17.39 -12.77
CA VAL A 295 5.65 -17.20 -14.02
C VAL A 295 4.17 -16.88 -13.74
N PRO A 296 3.46 -17.61 -12.86
CA PRO A 296 2.08 -17.27 -12.51
C PRO A 296 1.96 -15.90 -11.83
N GLY A 297 2.92 -15.53 -10.98
CA GLY A 297 2.93 -14.23 -10.31
C GLY A 297 3.15 -13.05 -11.28
N ILE A 298 4.09 -13.20 -12.22
CA ILE A 298 4.32 -12.23 -13.31
C ILE A 298 3.04 -12.06 -14.13
N ARG A 299 2.42 -13.17 -14.55
CA ARG A 299 1.16 -13.16 -15.30
C ARG A 299 0.07 -12.40 -14.54
N ARG A 300 -0.18 -12.75 -13.27
CA ARG A 300 -1.20 -12.07 -12.44
C ARG A 300 -0.89 -10.57 -12.26
N GLY A 301 0.39 -10.21 -12.12
CA GLY A 301 0.84 -8.83 -12.00
C GLY A 301 0.56 -8.01 -13.25
N ILE A 302 0.85 -8.55 -14.43
CA ILE A 302 0.56 -7.90 -15.72
C ILE A 302 -0.95 -7.71 -15.89
N ILE A 303 -1.75 -8.77 -15.71
CA ILE A 303 -3.21 -8.73 -15.88
C ILE A 303 -3.82 -7.70 -14.92
N GLY A 304 -3.46 -7.76 -13.64
CA GLY A 304 -3.96 -6.82 -12.64
C GLY A 304 -3.59 -5.37 -12.93
N ALA A 305 -2.37 -5.11 -13.43
CA ALA A 305 -1.95 -3.77 -13.79
C ALA A 305 -2.72 -3.24 -15.00
N MET A 306 -2.91 -4.07 -16.04
CA MET A 306 -3.66 -3.66 -17.23
C MET A 306 -5.15 -3.43 -16.93
N LEU A 307 -5.79 -4.30 -16.14
CA LEU A 307 -7.19 -4.11 -15.72
C LEU A 307 -7.36 -2.83 -14.88
N ALA A 308 -6.45 -2.57 -13.94
CA ALA A 308 -6.50 -1.35 -13.12
C ALA A 308 -6.36 -0.06 -13.94
N CYS A 309 -5.75 -0.12 -15.12
CA CYS A 309 -5.55 1.03 -16.00
C CYS A 309 -6.52 1.05 -17.20
N GLN A 310 -7.36 0.02 -17.37
CA GLN A 310 -8.13 -0.21 -18.60
C GLN A 310 -9.04 0.98 -18.96
N GLU A 311 -9.74 1.56 -17.98
CA GLU A 311 -10.63 2.72 -18.18
C GLU A 311 -9.88 3.95 -18.74
N GLY A 312 -8.59 4.08 -18.43
CA GLY A 312 -7.75 5.16 -18.94
C GLY A 312 -7.07 4.86 -20.28
N MET A 313 -7.18 3.64 -20.80
CA MET A 313 -6.56 3.27 -22.07
C MET A 313 -7.42 3.75 -23.24
N SER A 314 -6.81 4.41 -24.22
CA SER A 314 -7.53 4.78 -25.43
C SER A 314 -7.93 3.54 -26.22
N ASP A 315 -9.23 3.30 -26.39
CA ASP A 315 -9.72 2.34 -27.37
C ASP A 315 -9.51 2.90 -28.78
N ARG A 316 -8.55 2.30 -29.49
CA ARG A 316 -8.24 2.62 -30.88
C ARG A 316 -8.20 1.31 -31.68
N ARG A 317 -9.14 1.18 -32.62
CA ARG A 317 -9.18 0.04 -33.54
C ARG A 317 -7.84 -0.12 -34.26
N ASN A 318 -7.44 -1.37 -34.47
CA ASN A 318 -6.19 -1.74 -35.15
C ASN A 318 -4.93 -1.12 -34.53
N SER A 319 -5.00 -0.75 -33.25
CA SER A 319 -3.82 -0.37 -32.47
C SER A 319 -3.43 -1.51 -31.55
N PHE A 320 -2.13 -1.63 -31.33
CA PHE A 320 -1.55 -2.53 -30.33
C PHE A 320 -0.41 -1.80 -29.65
N ASN A 321 0.02 -2.32 -28.50
CA ASN A 321 1.24 -1.85 -27.88
C ASN A 321 2.03 -2.99 -27.25
N LEU A 322 3.33 -3.03 -27.53
CA LEU A 322 4.29 -3.95 -26.93
C LEU A 322 4.89 -3.27 -25.69
N TYR A 323 4.75 -3.92 -24.55
CA TYR A 323 5.21 -3.42 -23.26
C TYR A 323 6.35 -4.27 -22.72
N GLY A 324 7.14 -3.67 -21.82
CA GLY A 324 8.11 -4.38 -20.98
C GLY A 324 7.82 -4.13 -19.51
N ALA A 325 7.44 -5.16 -18.76
CA ALA A 325 7.27 -5.11 -17.32
C ALA A 325 8.56 -5.52 -16.61
N ASP A 326 8.95 -4.75 -15.59
CA ASP A 326 10.12 -4.99 -14.77
C ASP A 326 9.68 -5.58 -13.43
N PHE A 327 10.19 -6.77 -13.10
CA PHE A 327 9.88 -7.46 -11.85
C PHE A 327 11.14 -7.67 -11.01
N LEU A 328 11.00 -7.52 -9.69
CA LEU A 328 11.99 -7.98 -8.72
C LEU A 328 11.45 -9.19 -7.98
N LEU A 329 12.30 -10.18 -7.69
CA LEU A 329 11.92 -11.33 -6.87
C LEU A 329 12.28 -11.09 -5.41
N THR A 330 11.37 -11.42 -4.47
CA THR A 330 11.72 -11.57 -3.04
C THR A 330 12.53 -12.85 -2.83
N GLU A 331 13.15 -13.03 -1.66
CA GLU A 331 13.85 -14.26 -1.29
C GLU A 331 12.96 -15.52 -1.44
N GLU A 332 11.66 -15.39 -1.27
CA GLU A 332 10.65 -16.46 -1.44
C GLU A 332 10.16 -16.61 -2.90
N PHE A 333 10.87 -16.04 -3.87
CA PHE A 333 10.56 -16.05 -5.30
C PHE A 333 9.27 -15.32 -5.69
N THR A 334 8.70 -14.50 -4.79
CA THR A 334 7.50 -13.73 -5.11
C THR A 334 7.87 -12.60 -6.06
N PRO A 335 7.26 -12.50 -7.27
CA PRO A 335 7.51 -11.39 -8.17
C PRO A 335 6.76 -10.14 -7.72
N LEU A 336 7.49 -9.04 -7.61
CA LEU A 336 6.99 -7.69 -7.31
C LEU A 336 7.15 -6.83 -8.55
N LEU A 337 6.05 -6.27 -9.04
CA LEU A 337 6.05 -5.35 -10.18
C LEU A 337 6.71 -4.03 -9.76
N ILE A 338 7.72 -3.59 -10.52
CA ILE A 338 8.49 -2.38 -10.26
C ILE A 338 8.05 -1.24 -11.16
N GLU A 339 7.92 -1.51 -12.47
CA GLU A 339 7.44 -0.57 -13.49
C GLU A 339 6.96 -1.30 -14.74
N ILE A 340 6.19 -0.60 -15.57
CA ILE A 340 5.81 -1.05 -16.92
C ILE A 340 6.22 0.03 -17.91
N ASN A 341 7.02 -0.36 -18.90
CA ASN A 341 7.51 0.49 -19.97
C ASN A 341 6.62 0.31 -21.21
N SER A 342 6.04 1.40 -21.73
CA SER A 342 5.22 1.41 -22.94
C SER A 342 6.03 1.28 -24.23
N CYS A 343 7.32 1.61 -24.20
CA CYS A 343 8.25 1.45 -25.32
C CYS A 343 9.54 0.77 -24.82
N PRO A 344 9.52 -0.55 -24.56
CA PRO A 344 10.71 -1.27 -24.13
C PRO A 344 11.86 -1.13 -25.15
N CYS A 345 13.09 -0.95 -24.66
CA CYS A 345 14.26 -0.86 -25.53
C CYS A 345 14.49 -2.19 -26.27
N MET A 346 14.67 -2.12 -27.59
CA MET A 346 14.91 -3.26 -28.49
C MET A 346 16.33 -3.28 -29.08
N ARG A 347 17.26 -2.51 -28.53
CA ARG A 347 18.66 -2.52 -28.98
C ARG A 347 19.35 -3.82 -28.59
N ASN A 348 20.23 -4.29 -29.46
CA ASN A 348 21.12 -5.44 -29.30
C ASN A 348 22.35 -5.09 -28.43
N THR A 349 22.12 -4.71 -27.17
CA THR A 349 23.19 -4.30 -26.26
C THR A 349 24.03 -5.47 -25.72
N THR A 350 23.49 -6.68 -25.73
CA THR A 350 24.14 -7.91 -25.24
C THR A 350 23.78 -9.06 -26.18
N ASP A 351 24.48 -10.19 -26.05
CA ASP A 351 24.21 -11.39 -26.85
C ASP A 351 22.80 -11.92 -26.58
N VAL A 352 22.27 -11.71 -25.37
CA VAL A 352 20.90 -12.07 -24.99
C VAL A 352 19.89 -11.20 -25.74
N THR A 353 20.04 -9.86 -25.71
CA THR A 353 19.09 -8.97 -26.42
C THR A 353 19.25 -9.02 -27.93
N ALA A 354 20.46 -9.29 -28.44
CA ALA A 354 20.71 -9.50 -29.87
C ALA A 354 19.93 -10.70 -30.43
N ARG A 355 19.71 -11.75 -29.62
CA ARG A 355 18.85 -12.89 -29.99
C ARG A 355 17.37 -12.61 -29.74
N LEU A 356 17.02 -12.18 -28.53
CA LEU A 356 15.62 -12.14 -28.09
C LEU A 356 14.83 -10.97 -28.69
N CYS A 357 15.43 -9.78 -28.87
CA CYS A 357 14.68 -8.61 -29.34
C CYS A 357 14.13 -8.81 -30.77
N PRO A 358 14.91 -9.29 -31.76
CA PRO A 358 14.36 -9.62 -33.08
C PRO A 358 13.24 -10.66 -33.02
N MET A 359 13.42 -11.74 -32.24
CA MET A 359 12.39 -12.78 -32.08
C MET A 359 11.07 -12.22 -31.55
N VAL A 360 11.12 -11.36 -30.51
CA VAL A 360 9.92 -10.73 -29.94
C VAL A 360 9.22 -9.84 -30.97
N LEU A 361 9.98 -9.10 -31.77
CA LEU A 361 9.43 -8.22 -32.80
C LEU A 361 8.75 -9.02 -33.93
N ASP A 362 9.41 -10.07 -34.42
CA ASP A 362 8.86 -10.96 -35.44
C ASP A 362 7.58 -11.62 -34.94
N ASP A 363 7.60 -12.19 -33.73
CA ASP A 363 6.43 -12.82 -33.12
C ASP A 363 5.31 -11.80 -32.83
N THR A 364 5.65 -10.55 -32.52
CA THR A 364 4.66 -9.47 -32.36
C THR A 364 3.94 -9.24 -33.70
N VAL A 365 4.66 -9.21 -34.82
CA VAL A 365 4.04 -9.11 -36.15
C VAL A 365 3.14 -10.31 -36.40
N GLN A 366 3.58 -11.53 -36.08
CA GLN A 366 2.77 -12.74 -36.25
C GLN A 366 1.44 -12.66 -35.47
N VAL A 367 1.47 -12.21 -34.21
CA VAL A 367 0.25 -12.01 -33.40
C VAL A 367 -0.73 -11.03 -34.06
N MET A 368 -0.23 -10.01 -34.77
CA MET A 368 -1.08 -9.01 -35.42
C MET A 368 -1.62 -9.46 -36.79
N THR A 369 -0.90 -10.30 -37.52
CA THR A 369 -1.19 -10.59 -38.94
C THR A 369 -1.75 -11.99 -39.19
N SER A 370 -1.57 -12.95 -38.27
CA SER A 370 -1.89 -14.38 -38.49
C SER A 370 -3.38 -14.76 -38.38
N GLY A 371 -4.30 -13.82 -38.60
CA GLY A 371 -5.75 -14.01 -38.52
C GLY A 371 -6.39 -13.67 -37.17
N LYS A 372 -7.71 -13.86 -37.05
CA LYS A 372 -8.49 -13.63 -35.82
C LYS A 372 -9.33 -14.88 -35.49
N PRO A 373 -8.95 -15.72 -34.51
CA PRO A 373 -7.75 -15.62 -33.66
C PRO A 373 -6.44 -15.88 -34.43
N PRO A 374 -5.28 -15.44 -33.93
CA PRO A 374 -4.00 -15.71 -34.57
C PRO A 374 -3.69 -17.21 -34.62
N THR A 375 -3.32 -17.71 -35.79
CA THR A 375 -2.94 -19.13 -35.99
C THR A 375 -1.51 -19.44 -35.57
N ASN A 376 -0.63 -18.44 -35.60
CA ASN A 376 0.74 -18.49 -35.11
C ASN A 376 1.02 -17.26 -34.25
N THR A 377 1.48 -17.47 -33.02
CA THR A 377 1.86 -16.41 -32.08
C THR A 377 3.34 -16.48 -31.71
N GLY A 378 4.12 -17.37 -32.34
CA GLY A 378 5.49 -17.66 -31.97
C GLY A 378 5.57 -18.03 -30.49
N HIS A 379 6.38 -17.30 -29.72
CA HIS A 379 6.48 -17.52 -28.27
C HIS A 379 5.44 -16.74 -27.44
N PHE A 380 4.57 -15.91 -28.04
CA PHE A 380 3.49 -15.28 -27.30
C PHE A 380 2.40 -16.27 -26.90
N GLN A 381 1.92 -16.15 -25.67
CA GLN A 381 0.80 -16.92 -25.14
C GLN A 381 -0.30 -15.98 -24.67
N LEU A 382 -1.55 -16.26 -25.06
CA LEU A 382 -2.71 -15.53 -24.58
C LEU A 382 -2.86 -15.78 -23.07
N ILE A 383 -2.68 -14.74 -22.26
CA ILE A 383 -2.78 -14.84 -20.79
C ILE A 383 -4.09 -14.28 -20.26
N TYR A 384 -4.78 -13.44 -21.04
CA TYR A 384 -6.04 -12.84 -20.66
C TYR A 384 -6.86 -12.46 -21.89
N ASP A 385 -8.14 -12.85 -21.88
CA ASP A 385 -9.16 -12.46 -22.86
C ASP A 385 -10.41 -12.11 -22.07
N GLN A 386 -10.75 -10.82 -22.04
CA GLN A 386 -11.86 -10.31 -21.23
C GLN A 386 -13.20 -10.78 -21.82
N PHE A 387 -13.99 -11.44 -20.99
CA PHE A 387 -15.34 -11.83 -21.34
C PHE A 387 -16.30 -10.65 -21.18
N MET A 388 -16.96 -10.24 -22.26
CA MET A 388 -17.88 -9.09 -22.28
C MET A 388 -19.34 -9.46 -22.04
N GLY A 389 -19.66 -10.75 -21.82
CA GLY A 389 -21.05 -11.22 -21.82
C GLY A 389 -21.70 -11.17 -23.21
N PRO A 390 -22.87 -11.79 -23.39
CA PRO A 390 -23.69 -11.52 -24.57
C PRO A 390 -24.14 -10.05 -24.55
N GLU A 391 -24.11 -9.38 -25.71
CA GLU A 391 -24.76 -8.07 -25.88
C GLU A 391 -26.22 -8.21 -25.45
N VAL A 392 -26.61 -7.59 -24.34
CA VAL A 392 -28.02 -7.50 -23.98
C VAL A 392 -28.66 -6.63 -25.06
N PRO A 393 -29.60 -7.14 -25.89
CA PRO A 393 -30.25 -6.32 -26.89
C PRO A 393 -30.93 -5.16 -26.17
N THR A 394 -30.63 -3.93 -26.57
CA THR A 394 -31.14 -2.68 -25.98
C THR A 394 -32.67 -2.54 -26.04
N ARG A 395 -33.38 -3.56 -26.54
CA ARG A 395 -34.85 -3.59 -26.73
C ARG A 395 -35.66 -4.05 -25.52
N VAL A 396 -35.06 -4.54 -24.44
CA VAL A 396 -35.83 -5.03 -23.27
C VAL A 396 -36.19 -3.92 -22.27
N PHE A 397 -35.71 -2.68 -22.45
CA PHE A 397 -36.05 -1.56 -21.56
C PHE A 397 -37.39 -0.87 -21.91
N ALA A 398 -38.12 -1.33 -22.92
CA ALA A 398 -39.37 -0.68 -23.34
C ALA A 398 -40.61 -1.10 -22.54
N GLU A 399 -40.61 -2.22 -21.82
CA GLU A 399 -41.81 -2.68 -21.11
C GLU A 399 -41.48 -3.29 -19.75
N GLY A 400 -41.75 -2.51 -18.69
CA GLY A 400 -42.44 -3.05 -17.52
C GLY A 400 -41.66 -3.57 -16.31
N ASN A 401 -40.32 -3.65 -16.31
CA ASN A 401 -39.58 -4.01 -15.10
C ASN A 401 -38.60 -2.91 -14.66
N ARG A 402 -38.96 -2.22 -13.57
CA ARG A 402 -38.09 -1.27 -12.86
C ARG A 402 -37.14 -2.05 -11.95
N ASP A 403 -36.11 -2.66 -12.52
CA ASP A 403 -34.94 -3.02 -11.74
C ASP A 403 -34.12 -1.75 -11.46
N MET A 404 -33.57 -1.65 -10.24
CA MET A 404 -32.87 -0.47 -9.72
C MET A 404 -31.80 0.06 -10.68
N MET A 405 -32.11 1.15 -11.35
CA MET A 405 -31.12 2.01 -11.98
C MET A 405 -30.52 2.90 -10.90
N VAL A 406 -29.35 2.54 -10.36
CA VAL A 406 -28.56 3.46 -9.54
C VAL A 406 -27.90 4.46 -10.48
N SER A 407 -28.62 5.52 -10.85
CA SER A 407 -28.01 6.71 -11.45
C SER A 407 -27.36 7.52 -10.34
N GLY A 408 -26.09 7.26 -10.08
CA GLY A 408 -25.28 8.07 -9.16
C GLY A 408 -24.63 9.23 -9.91
N SER A 409 -25.11 10.45 -9.70
CA SER A 409 -24.29 11.65 -9.91
C SER A 409 -23.24 11.66 -8.80
N ARG A 410 -22.03 11.15 -9.05
CA ARG A 410 -20.87 11.16 -8.12
C ARG A 410 -21.23 10.89 -6.64
N ALA A 411 -20.98 9.67 -6.16
CA ALA A 411 -20.81 9.48 -4.73
C ALA A 411 -19.51 10.18 -4.28
N HIS A 412 -19.63 11.42 -3.83
CA HIS A 412 -18.61 11.98 -2.96
C HIS A 412 -18.68 11.19 -1.66
N LEU A 413 -17.69 10.32 -1.42
CA LEU A 413 -17.34 9.99 -0.06
C LEU A 413 -17.01 11.36 0.56
N HIS A 414 -17.92 11.90 1.38
CA HIS A 414 -17.54 13.02 2.21
C HIS A 414 -16.41 12.49 3.09
N THR A 415 -15.19 12.80 2.68
CA THR A 415 -14.05 13.01 3.57
C THR A 415 -14.61 13.53 4.87
N ILE A 416 -14.29 12.82 5.96
CA ILE A 416 -14.34 13.26 7.36
C ILE A 416 -14.88 14.70 7.43
N PRO A 417 -16.16 14.91 7.84
CA PRO A 417 -16.81 16.21 7.78
C PRO A 417 -15.84 17.31 8.20
N ALA A 418 -15.81 18.45 7.52
CA ALA A 418 -14.92 19.57 7.88
C ALA A 418 -14.98 19.94 9.38
N ARG A 419 -16.08 19.58 10.06
CA ARG A 419 -16.26 19.68 11.51
C ARG A 419 -15.37 18.76 12.37
N LEU A 420 -14.94 17.61 11.84
CA LEU A 420 -13.91 16.78 12.46
C LEU A 420 -12.51 17.36 12.22
N LYS A 421 -12.26 18.05 11.09
CA LYS A 421 -11.03 18.87 10.93
C LYS A 421 -11.00 20.04 11.94
N GLU A 422 -12.15 20.63 12.28
CA GLU A 422 -12.23 21.63 13.36
C GLU A 422 -11.97 21.06 14.76
N LEU A 423 -12.35 19.80 15.03
CA LEU A 423 -11.96 19.09 16.26
C LEU A 423 -10.44 18.85 16.37
N TYR A 424 -9.73 18.80 15.24
CA TYR A 424 -8.26 18.82 15.19
C TYR A 424 -7.66 20.24 15.18
N ALA A 425 -8.47 21.29 14.95
CA ALA A 425 -7.98 22.65 14.71
C ALA A 425 -8.25 23.67 15.83
N GLU A 426 -9.02 23.36 16.88
CA GLU A 426 -9.13 24.23 18.06
C GLU A 426 -8.90 23.49 19.41
N PRO A 427 -7.86 23.83 20.19
CA PRO A 427 -7.52 23.20 21.48
C PRO A 427 -8.48 23.47 22.64
N ARG A 428 -9.68 24.02 22.43
CA ARG A 428 -10.47 24.62 23.52
C ARG A 428 -11.11 23.59 24.45
N LEU A 429 -11.32 22.34 24.02
CA LEU A 429 -11.81 21.26 24.90
C LEU A 429 -10.70 20.54 25.69
N PHE A 430 -9.42 20.84 25.44
CA PHE A 430 -8.27 20.19 26.08
C PHE A 430 -7.72 20.95 27.31
N GLN A 431 -8.33 22.07 27.72
CA GLN A 431 -7.77 22.89 28.80
C GLN A 431 -7.73 22.20 30.19
N ASN A 432 -8.49 21.12 30.40
CA ASN A 432 -8.52 20.39 31.67
C ASN A 432 -7.71 19.08 31.70
N TYR A 433 -7.00 18.73 30.62
CA TYR A 433 -6.10 17.56 30.55
C TYR A 433 -4.61 17.97 30.57
N LYS A 434 -4.26 19.03 31.30
CA LYS A 434 -2.87 19.35 31.62
C LYS A 434 -2.38 18.47 32.76
N LYS A 435 -1.86 17.26 32.47
CA LYS A 435 -0.90 16.54 33.35
C LYS A 435 -0.24 15.27 32.81
N ARG A 436 -0.33 14.91 31.52
CA ARG A 436 0.39 13.73 30.94
C ARG A 436 1.14 14.06 29.63
N ASN A 437 1.89 15.16 29.62
CA ASN A 437 2.47 15.73 28.39
C ASN A 437 3.97 15.47 28.21
N HIS A 438 4.55 14.49 28.90
CA HIS A 438 5.96 14.14 28.69
C HIS A 438 6.09 12.72 28.17
N TRP A 439 6.96 12.54 27.18
CA TRP A 439 7.42 11.25 26.67
C TRP A 439 7.88 10.30 27.80
N GLU A 440 8.27 10.87 28.94
CA GLU A 440 8.70 10.15 30.14
C GLU A 440 7.57 9.44 30.88
N ASP A 441 6.31 9.82 30.66
CA ASP A 441 5.16 9.41 31.48
C ASP A 441 4.25 8.36 30.81
N ARG A 442 4.66 7.85 29.63
CA ARG A 442 3.94 6.85 28.84
C ARG A 442 4.58 5.48 29.06
N SER A 443 4.16 4.78 30.12
CA SER A 443 4.49 3.37 30.29
C SER A 443 3.23 2.53 30.15
N LEU A 444 3.22 1.64 29.17
CA LEU A 444 2.22 0.58 29.11
C LEU A 444 2.46 -0.40 30.26
N LYS A 445 1.48 -0.58 31.14
CA LYS A 445 1.41 -1.79 31.97
C LYS A 445 0.98 -2.95 31.06
N TYR A 446 1.96 -3.77 30.66
CA TYR A 446 1.84 -4.88 29.69
C TYR A 446 0.76 -5.92 30.00
N ASP A 447 0.24 -5.95 31.23
CA ASP A 447 -0.78 -6.92 31.67
C ASP A 447 -2.10 -6.82 30.85
N ASN A 448 -2.37 -5.68 30.19
CA ASN A 448 -3.59 -5.48 29.39
C ASN A 448 -3.46 -5.83 27.90
N LEU A 449 -2.25 -6.06 27.38
CA LEU A 449 -2.04 -6.36 25.95
C LEU A 449 -2.35 -7.82 25.59
N CYS A 450 -2.26 -8.73 26.56
CA CYS A 450 -2.33 -10.19 26.35
C CYS A 450 -3.77 -10.74 26.16
N TRP A 451 -4.82 -9.94 26.39
CA TRP A 451 -6.18 -10.45 26.57
C TRP A 451 -7.22 -10.04 25.53
N TYR A 452 -6.84 -9.35 24.45
CA TYR A 452 -7.83 -8.94 23.44
C TYR A 452 -8.18 -10.09 22.47
N LYS A 453 -8.97 -11.05 22.97
CA LYS A 453 -9.78 -11.95 22.13
C LYS A 453 -11.12 -11.28 21.90
N SER A 454 -11.37 -10.83 20.67
CA SER A 454 -12.72 -10.45 20.20
C SER A 454 -13.69 -11.62 20.44
N LYS A 455 -14.47 -11.54 21.52
CA LYS A 455 -15.63 -12.39 21.78
C LYS A 455 -16.83 -11.48 21.96
N LYS A 456 -17.50 -11.09 20.87
CA LYS A 456 -18.96 -10.91 20.78
C LYS A 456 -19.37 -10.46 19.36
N PRO A 457 -20.50 -10.96 18.82
CA PRO A 457 -21.04 -10.52 17.53
C PRO A 457 -21.50 -9.06 17.61
N CYS A 458 -21.26 -8.28 16.56
CA CYS A 458 -21.67 -6.88 16.46
C CYS A 458 -23.03 -6.75 15.77
N LEU A 459 -23.86 -5.81 16.24
CA LEU A 459 -25.15 -5.46 15.61
C LEU A 459 -24.99 -4.20 14.74
N TRP A 460 -25.66 -4.16 13.59
CA TRP A 460 -25.72 -2.99 12.72
C TRP A 460 -27.11 -2.34 12.85
N ILE A 461 -27.15 -1.04 13.14
CA ILE A 461 -28.39 -0.26 13.19
C ILE A 461 -28.36 0.74 12.03
N ILE A 462 -29.41 0.70 11.20
CA ILE A 462 -29.63 1.66 10.12
C ILE A 462 -30.84 2.50 10.52
N ALA A 463 -30.66 3.82 10.54
CA ALA A 463 -31.76 4.78 10.73
C ALA A 463 -31.94 5.60 9.45
N SER A 464 -33.18 5.66 8.96
CA SER A 464 -33.60 6.51 7.85
C SER A 464 -34.52 7.61 8.38
N ILE A 465 -34.36 8.83 7.85
CA ILE A 465 -35.25 9.96 8.15
C ILE A 465 -36.09 10.20 6.89
N ASP A 466 -37.42 10.13 7.05
CA ASP A 466 -38.36 10.37 5.96
C ASP A 466 -38.28 11.85 5.50
N PRO A 467 -37.97 12.14 4.21
CA PRO A 467 -37.85 13.50 3.70
C PRO A 467 -39.14 14.32 3.79
N LYS A 468 -40.30 13.69 4.03
CA LYS A 468 -41.59 14.39 4.11
C LYS A 468 -41.72 15.39 5.26
N TYR A 469 -40.75 15.43 6.18
CA TYR A 469 -40.76 16.26 7.39
C TYR A 469 -39.46 17.08 7.62
N GLY A 470 -38.60 17.22 6.60
CA GLY A 470 -37.34 17.97 6.65
C GLY A 470 -37.42 19.37 6.04
N CYS A 471 -36.80 20.36 6.70
CA CYS A 471 -36.80 21.78 6.40
C CYS A 471 -36.52 22.17 4.94
N ALA A 472 -37.27 23.18 4.48
CA ALA A 472 -37.00 23.93 3.25
C ALA A 472 -35.65 24.64 3.34
N ILE A 473 -34.74 24.33 2.42
CA ILE A 473 -33.54 25.14 2.13
C ILE A 473 -34.03 26.42 1.40
N PRO A 474 -33.56 27.63 1.74
CA PRO A 474 -33.97 28.85 1.04
C PRO A 474 -33.53 28.78 -0.43
N LYS A 475 -34.49 28.90 -1.35
CA LYS A 475 -34.26 28.83 -2.81
C LYS A 475 -33.73 30.16 -3.35
N TYR A 476 -32.77 30.11 -4.27
CA TYR A 476 -32.70 31.08 -5.37
C TYR A 476 -33.66 30.62 -6.48
N PRO A 477 -34.37 31.53 -7.17
CA PRO A 477 -35.36 31.14 -8.16
C PRO A 477 -34.67 30.59 -9.41
N GLY A 478 -34.78 29.26 -9.64
CA GLY A 478 -34.36 28.61 -10.89
C GLY A 478 -33.92 27.15 -10.83
N GLU A 479 -33.64 26.55 -9.66
CA GLU A 479 -33.07 25.19 -9.59
C GLU A 479 -34.08 24.08 -9.20
N PRO A 480 -33.98 22.87 -9.81
CA PRO A 480 -34.78 21.71 -9.44
C PRO A 480 -34.29 21.05 -8.12
N THR A 481 -35.21 20.43 -7.39
CA THR A 481 -35.01 19.92 -6.01
C THR A 481 -34.41 18.51 -6.01
N PRO A 482 -33.28 18.23 -5.32
CA PRO A 482 -32.83 16.86 -5.08
C PRO A 482 -33.61 16.25 -3.89
N GLN A 483 -34.24 15.09 -4.10
CA GLN A 483 -34.74 14.25 -3.00
C GLN A 483 -33.56 13.42 -2.46
N GLU A 484 -32.83 13.93 -1.47
CA GLU A 484 -31.76 13.16 -0.81
C GLU A 484 -32.28 12.52 0.49
N HIS A 485 -32.23 11.18 0.55
CA HIS A 485 -32.38 10.42 1.79
C HIS A 485 -31.03 10.39 2.53
N ILE A 486 -30.97 10.94 3.74
CA ILE A 486 -29.77 10.83 4.58
C ILE A 486 -29.82 9.51 5.35
N LEU A 487 -28.96 8.57 4.97
CA LEU A 487 -28.81 7.26 5.64
C LEU A 487 -27.70 7.34 6.70
N TYR A 488 -28.03 7.07 7.97
CA TYR A 488 -27.03 6.91 9.03
C TYR A 488 -26.88 5.43 9.38
N VAL A 489 -25.67 4.89 9.18
CA VAL A 489 -25.30 3.52 9.56
C VAL A 489 -24.36 3.62 10.75
N THR A 490 -24.75 3.04 11.90
CA THR A 490 -23.85 2.96 13.07
C THR A 490 -23.77 1.52 13.58
N LYS A 491 -22.54 1.09 13.91
CA LYS A 491 -22.26 -0.22 14.50
C LYS A 491 -22.25 -0.06 16.01
N THR A 492 -23.12 -0.75 16.73
CA THR A 492 -23.22 -0.63 18.20
C THR A 492 -23.10 -1.99 18.88
N ILE A 493 -22.34 -2.01 19.99
CA ILE A 493 -22.24 -3.16 20.89
C ILE A 493 -23.46 -3.07 21.82
N GLY A 494 -24.28 -4.12 21.86
CA GLY A 494 -25.56 -4.13 22.57
C GLY A 494 -25.47 -3.66 24.02
N ARG A 495 -25.95 -2.44 24.27
CA ARG A 495 -26.25 -1.92 25.61
C ARG A 495 -27.62 -1.22 25.62
N PRO A 496 -28.38 -1.28 26.73
CA PRO A 496 -29.67 -0.59 26.91
C PRO A 496 -29.61 0.95 26.84
N GLU A 497 -28.42 1.53 26.67
CA GLU A 497 -28.15 2.97 26.69
C GLU A 497 -28.45 3.68 25.35
N ILE A 498 -28.75 2.90 24.29
CA ILE A 498 -29.03 3.41 22.93
C ILE A 498 -30.26 4.33 22.90
N THR A 499 -31.32 3.97 23.65
CA THR A 499 -32.55 4.77 23.72
C THR A 499 -32.27 6.16 24.30
N LYS A 500 -31.44 6.23 25.34
CA LYS A 500 -31.09 7.47 26.05
C LYS A 500 -30.23 8.40 25.18
N TRP A 501 -29.32 7.84 24.37
CA TRP A 501 -28.53 8.60 23.41
C TRP A 501 -29.39 9.16 22.26
N MET A 502 -30.31 8.35 21.72
CA MET A 502 -31.26 8.76 20.68
C MET A 502 -32.20 9.88 21.16
N ASP A 503 -32.70 9.80 22.39
CA ASP A 503 -33.54 10.83 22.99
C ASP A 503 -32.78 12.15 23.20
N THR A 504 -31.51 12.06 23.63
CA THR A 504 -30.64 13.25 23.79
C THR A 504 -30.31 13.90 22.43
N TYR A 505 -30.18 13.10 21.38
CA TYR A 505 -29.91 13.57 20.02
C TYR A 505 -31.14 14.24 19.38
N ARG A 506 -32.34 13.66 19.55
CA ARG A 506 -33.63 14.30 19.21
C ARG A 506 -33.73 15.69 19.82
N ASP A 507 -33.47 15.78 21.12
CA ASP A 507 -33.62 17.01 21.88
C ASP A 507 -32.61 18.11 21.47
N ARG A 508 -31.45 17.72 20.92
CA ARG A 508 -30.48 18.65 20.32
C ARG A 508 -30.92 19.17 18.95
N ILE A 509 -31.47 18.31 18.09
CA ILE A 509 -31.96 18.72 16.77
C ILE A 509 -33.16 19.66 16.92
N SER A 510 -34.14 19.31 17.77
CA SER A 510 -35.31 20.16 18.03
C SER A 510 -34.91 21.55 18.56
N ARG A 511 -33.90 21.63 19.45
CA ARG A 511 -33.38 22.91 19.95
C ARG A 511 -32.63 23.73 18.91
N HIS A 512 -31.97 23.07 17.95
CA HIS A 512 -31.27 23.76 16.87
C HIS A 512 -32.26 24.36 15.87
N LEU A 513 -33.34 23.63 15.55
CA LEU A 513 -34.40 24.09 14.65
C LEU A 513 -35.21 25.25 15.25
N ALA A 514 -35.57 25.18 16.55
CA ALA A 514 -36.27 26.26 17.24
C ALA A 514 -35.49 27.59 17.34
N LYS A 515 -34.16 27.56 17.12
CA LYS A 515 -33.32 28.76 17.09
C LYS A 515 -33.26 29.44 15.72
N GLN A 516 -33.61 28.73 14.64
CA GLN A 516 -33.50 29.26 13.28
C GLN A 516 -34.77 29.99 12.81
N ASP A 517 -35.93 29.73 13.43
CA ASP A 517 -37.16 30.48 13.16
C ASP A 517 -38.01 30.64 14.44
N PRO A 518 -38.00 31.83 15.08
CA PRO A 518 -38.70 32.05 16.35
C PRO A 518 -40.22 32.10 16.25
N GLN A 519 -40.81 32.21 15.05
CA GLN A 519 -42.27 32.31 14.88
C GLN A 519 -42.94 30.97 14.57
N VAL A 520 -42.17 29.89 14.38
CA VAL A 520 -42.73 28.56 14.14
C VAL A 520 -42.80 27.81 15.47
N ASP A 521 -44.00 27.75 16.05
CA ASP A 521 -44.30 26.95 17.23
C ASP A 521 -44.26 25.45 16.87
N HIS A 522 -43.05 24.90 16.75
CA HIS A 522 -42.85 23.47 16.59
C HIS A 522 -43.23 22.78 17.90
N LYS A 523 -44.50 22.37 18.02
CA LYS A 523 -44.89 21.34 18.98
C LYS A 523 -43.89 20.19 18.86
N ARG A 524 -43.30 19.79 19.99
CA ARG A 524 -42.29 18.72 20.19
C ARG A 524 -42.65 17.35 19.60
N GLU A 525 -43.78 17.21 18.92
CA GLU A 525 -44.37 15.97 18.45
C GLU A 525 -44.47 16.00 16.92
N SER A 526 -43.50 15.42 16.21
CA SER A 526 -43.70 14.76 14.89
C SER A 526 -42.43 14.35 14.13
N ILE A 527 -41.22 14.36 14.72
CA ILE A 527 -40.10 13.63 14.09
C ILE A 527 -40.29 12.13 14.38
N LYS A 528 -40.96 11.40 13.48
CA LYS A 528 -40.96 9.93 13.50
C LYS A 528 -39.62 9.43 12.95
N THR A 529 -38.90 8.66 13.75
CA THR A 529 -37.67 7.97 13.35
C THR A 529 -37.99 6.47 13.33
N GLU A 530 -37.84 5.81 12.18
CA GLU A 530 -37.89 4.34 12.12
C GLU A 530 -36.48 3.78 12.33
N VAL A 531 -36.35 2.84 13.26
CA VAL A 531 -35.09 2.18 13.60
C VAL A 531 -35.19 0.72 13.19
N HIS A 532 -34.42 0.32 12.18
CA HIS A 532 -34.33 -1.08 11.79
C HIS A 532 -33.09 -1.70 12.43
N VAL A 533 -33.31 -2.77 13.20
CA VAL A 533 -32.25 -3.57 13.80
C VAL A 533 -31.98 -4.76 12.88
N LEU A 534 -30.83 -4.79 12.23
CA LEU A 534 -30.42 -5.92 11.40
C LEU A 534 -29.54 -6.86 12.24
N THR A 535 -29.97 -8.12 12.37
CA THR A 535 -29.16 -9.19 12.94
C THR A 535 -28.43 -9.92 11.81
N THR A 536 -27.18 -10.31 12.04
CA THR A 536 -26.38 -11.02 11.04
C THR A 536 -26.82 -12.48 10.94
N THR A 537 -27.47 -12.85 9.84
CA THR A 537 -27.36 -14.19 9.24
C THR A 537 -26.43 -14.12 8.05
#